data_AF-A0A1B6HXW4-F1
#
_entry.id   AF-A0A1B6HXW4-F1
#
_cell.length_a   1.000
_cell.length_b   1.000
_cell.length_c   1.000
_cell.angle_alpha   90.00
_cell.angle_beta   90.00
_cell.angle_gamma   90.00
#
_symmetry.space_group_name_H-M   'P 1'
#
loop_
_entity.id
_entity.type
_entity.pdbx_description
1 polymer ?
#
loop_
_entity_poly.entity_id
_entity_poly.type
_entity_poly.pdbx_seq_one_letter_code
_entity_poly.pdbx_strand_id
1 'polypeptide(L)'
;TSEPIIPYNLHNVCLSASSNYLQCKQIVMQLPDHSKNVFLYLCFFLQELLSHSSDNQLDGKTLATLFGGIFIREPPRSRNPSSARTKSNQQEADRKKANFV
;
A
#
# COMPACT_ATOMS: atom_id res chain seq x y z
N THR A 1 -4.16 -9.74 15.51
CA THR A 1 -3.01 -9.17 14.77
C THR A 1 -2.95 -7.69 15.06
N SER A 2 -1.75 -7.13 15.23
CA SER A 2 -1.59 -5.67 15.38
C SER A 2 -2.08 -4.91 14.14
N GLU A 3 -2.42 -3.64 14.33
CA GLU A 3 -2.93 -2.76 13.28
C GLU A 3 -1.81 -2.35 12.29
N PRO A 4 -2.02 -2.47 10.97
CA PRO A 4 -1.09 -1.97 9.96
C PRO A 4 -0.99 -0.44 9.91
N ILE A 5 0.02 0.08 9.20
CA ILE A 5 0.22 1.52 8.98
C ILE A 5 -1.03 2.17 8.37
N ILE A 6 -1.65 1.50 7.38
CA ILE A 6 -2.99 1.83 6.91
C ILE A 6 -3.99 0.94 7.64
N PRO A 7 -4.79 1.47 8.57
CA PRO A 7 -5.83 0.75 9.30
C PRO A 7 -6.72 -0.15 8.42
N TYR A 8 -7.14 -1.30 8.94
CA TYR A 8 -7.92 -2.28 8.15
C TYR A 8 -9.27 -1.73 7.66
N ASN A 9 -9.87 -0.78 8.38
CA ASN A 9 -11.11 -0.11 7.95
C ASN A 9 -10.91 0.79 6.72
N LEU A 10 -9.67 1.22 6.43
CA LEU A 10 -9.33 2.01 5.25
C LEU A 10 -8.90 1.16 4.04
N HIS A 11 -8.75 -0.17 4.20
CA HIS A 11 -8.28 -1.07 3.13
C HIS A 11 -9.02 -0.85 1.81
N ASN A 12 -10.34 -1.00 1.80
CA ASN A 12 -11.13 -0.87 0.57
C ASN A 12 -11.17 0.57 0.05
N VAL A 13 -11.09 1.56 0.95
CA VAL A 13 -11.05 2.98 0.59
C VAL A 13 -9.77 3.27 -0.21
N CYS A 14 -8.62 2.78 0.26
CA CYS A 14 -7.35 2.91 -0.47
C CYS A 14 -7.39 2.23 -1.84
N LEU A 15 -7.95 1.01 -1.93
CA LEU A 15 -8.04 0.31 -3.23
C LEU A 15 -8.91 1.07 -4.24
N SER A 16 -10.02 1.64 -3.80
CA SER A 16 -10.92 2.43 -4.65
C SER A 16 -10.30 3.77 -5.08
N ALA A 17 -9.49 4.39 -4.21
CA ALA A 17 -8.82 5.66 -4.50
C ALA A 17 -7.53 5.51 -5.32
N SER A 18 -7.00 4.29 -5.47
CA SER A 18 -5.65 4.01 -6.03
C SER A 18 -5.35 4.58 -7.42
N SER A 19 -6.36 4.94 -8.22
CA SER A 19 -6.19 5.60 -9.52
C SER A 19 -6.21 7.13 -9.46
N ASN A 20 -6.42 7.71 -8.28
CA ASN A 20 -6.54 9.15 -8.07
C ASN A 20 -5.60 9.62 -6.95
N TYR A 21 -4.50 10.24 -7.37
CA TYR A 21 -3.48 10.78 -6.46
C TYR A 21 -4.04 11.70 -5.37
N LEU A 22 -4.97 12.60 -5.71
CA LEU A 22 -5.52 13.55 -4.73
C LEU A 22 -6.32 12.83 -3.65
N GLN A 23 -7.07 11.79 -4.01
CA GLN A 23 -7.79 10.97 -3.05
C GLN A 23 -6.84 10.14 -2.18
N CYS A 24 -5.80 9.52 -2.76
CA CYS A 24 -4.77 8.82 -1.99
C CYS A 24 -4.12 9.75 -0.96
N LYS A 25 -3.73 10.96 -1.39
CA LYS A 25 -3.14 11.98 -0.51
C LYS A 25 -4.09 12.37 0.62
N GLN A 26 -5.37 12.61 0.33
CA GLN A 26 -6.37 12.95 1.36
C GLN A 26 -6.49 11.85 2.42
N ILE A 27 -6.51 10.58 2.01
CA ILE A 27 -6.57 9.44 2.94
C ILE A 27 -5.35 9.45 3.86
N VAL A 28 -4.14 9.59 3.31
CA VAL A 28 -2.89 9.63 4.09
C VAL A 28 -2.88 10.79 5.09
N MET A 29 -3.36 11.96 4.68
CA MET A 29 -3.41 13.15 5.55
C MET A 29 -4.40 13.02 6.71
N GLN A 30 -5.40 12.14 6.60
CA GLN A 30 -6.38 11.85 7.64
C GLN A 30 -5.93 10.76 8.62
N LEU A 31 -4.79 10.11 8.38
CA LEU A 31 -4.24 9.13 9.30
C LEU A 31 -3.82 9.78 10.64
N PRO A 32 -3.87 9.04 11.76
CA PRO A 32 -3.27 9.48 13.01
C PRO A 32 -1.80 9.87 12.81
N ASP A 33 -1.32 10.88 13.55
CA ASP A 33 -0.01 11.49 13.31
C ASP A 33 1.14 10.48 13.30
N HIS A 34 1.14 9.52 14.23
CA HIS A 34 2.15 8.46 14.25
C HIS A 34 2.16 7.65 12.93
N SER A 35 1.00 7.14 12.49
CA SER A 35 0.91 6.34 11.26
C SER A 35 1.21 7.17 10.01
N LYS A 36 0.74 8.42 9.96
CA LYS A 36 1.02 9.36 8.88
C LYS A 36 2.53 9.63 8.76
N ASN A 37 3.19 9.92 9.88
CA ASN A 37 4.63 10.21 9.90
C ASN A 37 5.45 8.99 9.47
N VAL A 38 5.09 7.79 9.93
CA VAL A 38 5.75 6.55 9.51
C VAL A 38 5.52 6.28 8.01
N PHE A 39 4.29 6.48 7.50
CA PHE A 39 3.99 6.34 6.09
C PHE A 39 4.84 7.28 5.23
N LEU A 40 4.85 8.58 5.56
CA LEU A 40 5.63 9.58 4.84
C LEU A 40 7.14 9.33 4.91
N TYR A 41 7.64 8.92 6.09
CA TYR A 41 9.04 8.54 6.26
C TYR A 41 9.43 7.40 5.31
N LEU A 42 8.58 6.36 5.23
CA LEU A 42 8.82 5.26 4.30
C LEU A 42 8.73 5.71 2.84
N CYS A 43 7.79 6.59 2.47
CA CYS A 43 7.75 7.17 1.12
C CYS A 43 9.03 7.94 0.78
N PHE A 44 9.56 8.76 1.70
CA PHE A 44 10.84 9.45 1.48
C PHE A 44 12.00 8.46 1.34
N PHE A 45 12.01 7.39 2.14
CA PHE A 45 13.00 6.33 1.99
C PHE A 45 12.90 5.63 0.62
N LEU A 46 11.70 5.35 0.12
CA LEU A 46 11.52 4.77 -1.22
C LEU A 46 12.00 5.71 -2.32
N GLN A 47 11.77 7.01 -2.19
CA GLN A 47 12.29 8.01 -3.11
C GLN A 47 13.82 8.03 -3.13
N GLU A 48 14.47 7.90 -1.97
CA GLU A 48 15.92 7.75 -1.88
C GLU A 48 16.40 6.46 -2.54
N LEU A 49 15.72 5.33 -2.34
CA LEU A 49 16.09 4.09 -3.05
C LEU A 49 16.03 4.25 -4.58
N LEU A 50 15.04 5.00 -5.08
CA LEU A 50 14.90 5.27 -6.51
C LEU A 50 15.97 6.21 -7.06
N SER A 51 16.48 7.15 -6.25
CA SER A 51 17.58 8.03 -6.66
C SER A 51 18.90 7.28 -6.85
N HIS A 52 19.06 6.12 -6.19
CA HIS A 52 20.22 5.21 -6.33
C HIS A 52 19.92 3.96 -7.17
N SER A 53 18.91 4.01 -8.06
CA SER A 53 18.45 2.85 -8.85
C SER A 53 19.52 2.24 -9.77
N SER A 54 20.51 3.01 -10.22
CA SER A 54 21.65 2.49 -10.99
C SER A 54 22.50 1.49 -10.21
N ASP A 55 22.57 1.68 -8.88
CA ASP A 55 23.50 0.96 -8.02
C ASP A 55 22.80 -0.22 -7.32
N ASN A 56 21.55 -0.01 -6.90
CA ASN A 56 20.76 -1.01 -6.18
C ASN A 56 19.82 -1.84 -7.08
N GLN A 57 19.66 -1.46 -8.35
CA GLN A 57 18.81 -2.14 -9.34
C GLN A 57 17.32 -2.20 -8.96
N LEU A 58 16.86 -1.31 -8.06
CA LEU A 58 15.45 -1.21 -7.67
C LEU A 58 14.72 -0.23 -8.58
N ASP A 59 13.59 -0.68 -9.12
CA ASP A 59 12.68 0.17 -9.90
C ASP A 59 11.38 0.48 -9.14
N GLY A 60 10.67 1.51 -9.61
CA GLY A 60 9.42 1.96 -8.98
C GLY A 60 8.35 0.87 -8.97
N LYS A 61 8.32 0.01 -9.99
CA LYS A 61 7.33 -1.07 -10.09
C LYS A 61 7.54 -2.13 -9.01
N THR A 62 8.78 -2.49 -8.75
CA THR A 62 9.17 -3.48 -7.73
C THR A 62 8.88 -2.93 -6.35
N LEU A 63 9.29 -1.69 -6.08
CA LEU A 63 9.04 -1.03 -4.79
C LEU A 63 7.54 -0.86 -4.52
N ALA A 64 6.77 -0.36 -5.49
CA ALA A 64 5.33 -0.18 -5.37
C ALA A 64 4.62 -1.52 -5.10
N THR A 65 5.02 -2.59 -5.80
CA THR A 65 4.43 -3.93 -5.60
C THR A 65 4.68 -4.45 -4.19
N LEU A 66 5.91 -4.34 -3.69
CA LEU A 66 6.28 -4.80 -2.34
C LEU A 66 5.61 -3.96 -1.26
N PHE A 67 5.78 -2.64 -1.32
CA PHE A 67 5.29 -1.73 -0.29
C PHE A 67 3.79 -1.56 -0.31
N GLY A 68 3.12 -1.74 -1.46
CA GLY A 68 1.66 -1.78 -1.53
C GLY A 68 1.08 -2.88 -0.65
N GLY A 69 1.69 -4.07 -0.65
CA GLY A 69 1.30 -5.18 0.24
C GLY A 69 1.63 -4.92 1.71
N ILE A 70 2.71 -4.19 2.00
CA ILE A 70 3.13 -3.83 3.37
C ILE A 70 2.18 -2.78 3.97
N PHE A 71 1.84 -1.74 3.20
CA PHE A 71 0.96 -0.66 3.63
C PHE A 71 -0.49 -1.12 3.73
N ILE A 72 -1.02 -1.78 2.69
CA ILE A 72 -2.43 -2.15 2.58
C ILE A 72 -2.57 -3.67 2.78
N ARG A 73 -2.58 -4.08 4.06
CA ARG A 73 -2.67 -5.49 4.43
C ARG A 73 -4.11 -6.00 4.34
N GLU A 74 -4.26 -7.25 3.91
CA GLU A 74 -5.58 -7.91 3.93
C GLU A 74 -6.11 -8.03 5.37
N PRO A 75 -7.38 -7.63 5.61
CA PRO A 75 -8.04 -7.80 6.89
C PRO A 75 -8.01 -9.26 7.37
N PRO A 76 -7.88 -9.53 8.69
CA PRO A 76 -7.75 -10.89 9.21
C PRO A 76 -8.91 -11.81 8.80
N ARG A 77 -10.13 -11.28 8.73
CA ARG A 77 -11.33 -12.02 8.29
C ARG A 77 -11.26 -12.46 6.82
N SER A 78 -10.54 -11.74 5.98
CA SER A 78 -10.36 -12.05 4.55
C SER A 78 -9.29 -13.10 4.27
N ARG A 79 -8.55 -13.54 5.29
CA ARG A 79 -7.48 -14.56 5.17
C ARG A 79 -7.99 -15.99 5.30
N ASN A 80 -9.29 -16.17 5.50
CA ASN A 80 -9.89 -17.48 5.62
C ASN A 80 -9.83 -18.18 4.25
N PRO A 81 -9.29 -19.42 4.15
CA PRO A 81 -9.18 -20.12 2.87
C PRO A 81 -10.54 -20.42 2.22
N SER A 82 -11.62 -20.43 3.00
CA SER A 82 -13.01 -20.51 2.51
C SER A 82 -13.51 -19.22 1.86
N SER A 83 -12.82 -18.09 2.06
CA SER A 83 -13.10 -16.79 1.44
C SER A 83 -12.12 -16.48 0.30
N ALA A 84 -11.43 -17.50 -0.23
CA ALA A 84 -10.41 -17.36 -1.26
C ALA A 84 -10.97 -16.58 -2.46
N ARG A 85 -10.46 -15.35 -2.64
CA ARG A 85 -10.72 -14.58 -3.86
C ARG A 85 -10.13 -15.34 -5.05
N THR A 86 -10.84 -15.30 -6.17
CA THR A 86 -10.31 -15.78 -7.45
C THR A 86 -8.94 -15.14 -7.73
N LYS A 87 -8.02 -15.88 -8.34
CA LYS A 87 -6.68 -15.39 -8.71
C LYS A 87 -6.71 -14.03 -9.43
N SER A 88 -7.72 -13.81 -10.29
CA SER A 88 -7.95 -12.54 -10.99
C SER A 88 -8.21 -11.36 -10.03
N ASN A 89 -9.07 -11.57 -9.03
CA ASN A 89 -9.44 -10.55 -8.06
C ASN A 89 -8.28 -10.22 -7.12
N GLN A 90 -7.40 -11.20 -6.83
CA GLN A 90 -6.20 -10.96 -6.06
C GLN A 90 -5.18 -10.13 -6.85
N GLN A 91 -4.94 -10.46 -8.13
CA GLN A 91 -4.05 -9.69 -9.00
C GLN A 91 -4.52 -8.23 -9.16
N GLU A 92 -5.83 -8.01 -9.30
CA GLU A 92 -6.36 -6.65 -9.39
C GLU A 92 -6.17 -5.88 -8.08
N ALA A 93 -6.40 -6.53 -6.93
CA ALA A 93 -6.17 -5.92 -5.63
C ALA A 93 -4.68 -5.55 -5.45
N ASP A 94 -3.76 -6.45 -5.79
CA ASP A 94 -2.33 -6.21 -5.67
C ASP A 94 -1.87 -5.07 -6.59
N ARG A 95 -2.42 -4.98 -7.81
CA ARG A 95 -2.19 -3.83 -8.70
C ARG A 95 -2.70 -2.52 -8.09
N LYS A 96 -3.90 -2.51 -7.50
CA LYS A 96 -4.47 -1.34 -6.83
C LYS A 96 -3.63 -0.92 -5.61
N LYS A 97 -3.07 -1.88 -4.86
CA LYS A 97 -2.14 -1.61 -3.76
C LYS A 97 -0.86 -0.97 -4.27
N ALA A 98 -0.29 -1.49 -5.36
CA ALA A 98 0.90 -0.92 -5.97
C ALA A 98 0.65 0.52 -6.44
N ASN A 99 -0.46 0.79 -7.11
CA ASN A 99 -0.81 2.14 -7.57
C ASN A 99 -1.02 3.16 -6.45
N PHE A 100 -1.32 2.71 -5.22
CA PHE A 100 -1.48 3.60 -4.07
C PHE A 100 -0.14 4.15 -3.55
N VAL A 101 0.97 3.42 -3.79
CA VAL A 101 2.33 3.78 -3.37
C VAL A 101 2.97 4.69 -4.39
#